data_AF-A0A7W1DP84-F1
#
_entry.id   AF-A0A7W1DP84-F1
#
_cell.length_a   1.000
_cell.length_b   1.000
_cell.length_c   1.000
_cell.angle_alpha   90.00
_cell.angle_beta   90.00
_cell.angle_gamma   90.00
#
_symmetry.space_group_name_H-M   'P 1'
#
loop_
_entity.id
_entity.type
_entity.pdbx_description
1 polymer ?
#
loop_
_entity_poly.entity_id
_entity_poly.type
_entity_poly.pdbx_seq_one_letter_code
_entity_poly.pdbx_strand_id
1 'polypeptide(L)'
;MSIISRMSTPHLGDETFAELWTNAAAERQPVSHPHLKECAECRLRLASFTSWLEEMRVDAIAEADQAIPADRLASQRSQILRRIEAGERPARVIAFPRQPVETAKTIPARGWMMGVAAACFIAGLGLGQMLDLGARLLQPVDQPRIVANPGGIIPVVATVNPLSDEAADLEELEAAATPRYEALRAYDTFTPRAADFVKSSR
;
A
#
# COMPACT_ATOMS: atom_id res chain seq x y z
N MET A 1 -49.03 2.04 9.08
CA MET A 1 -47.59 1.71 9.03
C MET A 1 -47.17 1.70 7.57
N SER A 2 -46.33 2.65 7.17
CA SER A 2 -46.07 3.02 5.77
C SER A 2 -45.31 1.94 4.99
N ILE A 3 -45.92 1.48 3.89
CA ILE A 3 -45.40 0.51 2.92
C ILE A 3 -44.54 1.19 1.82
N ILE A 4 -44.47 2.53 1.82
CA ILE A 4 -43.94 3.32 0.69
C ILE A 4 -42.48 3.78 0.89
N SER A 5 -41.85 3.50 2.04
CA SER A 5 -40.42 3.80 2.28
C SER A 5 -39.52 2.56 2.21
N ARG A 6 -39.78 1.60 1.31
CA ARG A 6 -38.72 0.75 0.76
C ARG A 6 -37.88 1.60 -0.20
N MET A 7 -37.17 2.58 0.36
CA MET A 7 -36.07 3.21 -0.33
C MET A 7 -35.08 2.10 -0.62
N SER A 8 -34.83 1.82 -1.90
CA SER A 8 -33.84 0.87 -2.36
C SER A 8 -32.53 1.20 -1.65
N THR A 9 -32.15 0.41 -0.64
CA THR A 9 -30.82 0.57 -0.03
C THR A 9 -29.82 0.33 -1.15
N PRO A 10 -28.92 1.28 -1.43
CA PRO A 10 -27.94 1.09 -2.50
C PRO A 10 -27.15 -0.20 -2.24
N HIS A 11 -26.88 -0.94 -3.30
CA HIS A 11 -26.02 -2.12 -3.23
C HIS A 11 -24.63 -1.72 -2.70
N LEU A 12 -23.94 -2.67 -2.07
CA LEU A 12 -22.56 -2.46 -1.64
C LEU A 12 -21.65 -2.19 -2.86
N GLY A 13 -20.77 -1.20 -2.71
CA GLY A 13 -19.71 -0.90 -3.64
C GLY A 13 -18.57 -1.91 -3.55
N ASP A 14 -17.72 -1.93 -4.57
CA ASP A 14 -16.59 -2.87 -4.64
C ASP A 14 -15.52 -2.53 -3.58
N GLU A 15 -15.38 -1.24 -3.22
CA GLU A 15 -14.54 -0.78 -2.12
C GLU A 15 -14.95 -1.39 -0.78
N THR A 16 -16.27 -1.49 -0.53
CA THR A 16 -16.79 -2.12 0.69
C THR A 16 -16.57 -3.64 0.65
N PHE A 17 -16.66 -4.27 -0.53
CA PHE A 17 -16.31 -5.69 -0.66
C PHE A 17 -14.83 -5.95 -0.35
N ALA A 18 -13.93 -5.12 -0.86
CA ALA A 18 -12.50 -5.23 -0.58
C ALA A 18 -12.19 -5.05 0.92
N GLU A 19 -12.82 -4.07 1.57
CA GLU A 19 -12.67 -3.84 3.02
C GLU A 19 -13.20 -5.03 3.83
N LEU A 20 -14.43 -5.47 3.57
CA LEU A 20 -15.05 -6.60 4.26
C LEU A 20 -14.24 -7.89 4.09
N TRP A 21 -13.74 -8.15 2.88
CA TRP A 21 -12.92 -9.32 2.60
C TRP A 21 -11.56 -9.25 3.33
N THR A 22 -10.90 -8.09 3.31
CA THR A 22 -9.59 -7.89 3.96
C THR A 22 -9.68 -8.06 5.47
N ASN A 23 -10.71 -7.47 6.10
CA ASN A 23 -10.94 -7.60 7.53
C ASN A 23 -11.25 -9.05 7.92
N ALA A 24 -12.11 -9.73 7.14
CA ALA A 24 -12.43 -11.13 7.34
C ALA A 24 -11.18 -12.04 7.21
N ALA A 25 -10.32 -11.78 6.22
CA ALA A 25 -9.08 -12.51 6.03
C ALA A 25 -8.09 -12.30 7.19
N ALA A 26 -7.95 -11.07 7.68
CA ALA A 26 -7.09 -10.74 8.82
C ALA A 26 -7.54 -11.43 10.12
N GLU A 27 -8.86 -11.43 10.36
CA GLU A 27 -9.45 -12.02 11.56
C GLU A 27 -9.68 -13.54 11.45
N ARG A 28 -9.46 -14.12 10.26
CA ARG A 28 -9.76 -15.52 9.93
C ARG A 28 -11.22 -15.89 10.22
N GLN A 29 -12.13 -14.96 9.92
CA GLN A 29 -13.56 -15.11 10.11
C GLN A 29 -14.29 -15.09 8.76
N PRO A 30 -15.49 -15.66 8.66
CA PRO A 30 -16.32 -15.51 7.47
C PRO A 30 -16.74 -14.05 7.31
N VAL A 31 -16.80 -13.57 6.06
CA VAL A 31 -17.30 -12.23 5.75
C VAL A 31 -18.74 -12.09 6.25
N SER A 32 -18.98 -11.13 7.15
CA SER A 32 -20.29 -10.85 7.73
C SER A 32 -20.61 -9.38 7.63
N HIS A 33 -21.74 -9.05 6.98
CA HIS A 33 -22.29 -7.71 6.92
C HIS A 33 -23.82 -7.77 6.92
N PRO A 34 -24.54 -6.89 7.65
CA PRO A 34 -26.01 -6.93 7.74
C PRO A 34 -26.69 -6.95 6.37
N HIS A 35 -26.23 -6.11 5.43
CA HIS A 35 -26.78 -6.05 4.07
C HIS A 35 -26.64 -7.37 3.30
N LEU A 36 -25.56 -8.15 3.52
CA LEU A 36 -25.37 -9.43 2.86
C LEU A 36 -26.40 -10.48 3.33
N LYS A 37 -26.98 -10.31 4.52
CA LYS A 37 -28.06 -11.20 5.00
C LYS A 37 -29.37 -10.96 4.24
N GLU A 38 -29.58 -9.75 3.76
CA GLU A 38 -30.84 -9.30 3.15
C GLU A 38 -30.78 -9.25 1.62
N CYS A 39 -29.60 -8.98 1.03
CA CYS A 39 -29.43 -8.82 -0.41
C CYS A 39 -28.75 -10.04 -1.06
N ALA A 40 -29.51 -10.81 -1.85
CA ALA A 40 -28.98 -11.96 -2.59
C ALA A 40 -27.99 -11.56 -3.70
N GLU A 41 -28.20 -10.42 -4.35
CA GLU A 41 -27.32 -9.93 -5.41
C GLU A 41 -25.92 -9.56 -4.88
N CYS A 42 -25.85 -8.83 -3.77
CA CYS A 42 -24.56 -8.52 -3.14
C CYS A 42 -23.85 -9.78 -2.63
N ARG A 43 -24.57 -10.83 -2.21
CA ARG A 43 -23.95 -12.11 -1.88
C ARG A 43 -23.34 -12.81 -3.09
N LEU A 44 -24.05 -12.81 -4.22
CA LEU A 44 -23.52 -13.38 -5.47
C LEU A 44 -22.29 -12.60 -5.95
N ARG A 45 -22.34 -11.27 -5.94
CA ARG A 45 -21.19 -10.42 -6.29
C ARG A 45 -19.99 -10.67 -5.38
N LEU A 46 -20.20 -10.74 -4.07
CA LEU A 46 -19.14 -11.05 -3.12
C LEU A 46 -18.54 -12.45 -3.33
N ALA A 47 -19.37 -13.44 -3.65
CA ALA A 47 -18.91 -14.80 -3.93
C ALA A 47 -18.04 -14.82 -5.21
N SER A 48 -18.47 -14.15 -6.28
CA SER A 48 -17.68 -14.01 -7.51
C SER A 48 -16.36 -13.27 -7.26
N PHE A 49 -16.40 -12.18 -6.50
CA PHE A 49 -15.21 -11.41 -6.11
C PHE A 49 -14.22 -12.27 -5.31
N THR A 50 -14.72 -13.03 -4.34
CA THR A 50 -13.90 -13.93 -3.52
C THR A 50 -13.28 -15.05 -4.36
N SER A 51 -14.04 -15.63 -5.29
CA SER A 51 -13.54 -16.67 -6.20
C SER A 51 -12.41 -16.14 -7.08
N TRP A 52 -12.57 -14.93 -7.61
CA TRP A 52 -11.56 -14.28 -8.45
C TRP A 52 -10.26 -13.98 -7.67
N LEU A 53 -10.36 -13.48 -6.43
CA LEU A 53 -9.18 -13.27 -5.58
C LEU A 53 -8.46 -14.57 -5.23
N GLU A 54 -9.21 -15.65 -5.02
CA GLU A 54 -8.63 -16.96 -4.70
C GLU A 54 -7.90 -17.56 -5.91
N GLU A 55 -8.45 -17.39 -7.12
CA GLU A 55 -7.77 -17.76 -8.36
C GLU A 55 -6.46 -16.98 -8.53
N MET A 56 -6.49 -15.65 -8.35
CA MET A 56 -5.28 -14.83 -8.36
C MET A 56 -4.25 -15.28 -7.32
N ARG A 57 -4.70 -15.68 -6.12
CA ARG A 57 -3.82 -16.19 -5.06
C ARG A 57 -3.13 -17.48 -5.48
N VAL A 58 -3.87 -18.40 -6.10
CA VAL A 58 -3.32 -19.67 -6.61
C VAL A 58 -2.28 -19.40 -7.69
N ASP A 59 -2.59 -18.52 -8.65
CA ASP A 59 -1.66 -18.17 -9.73
C ASP A 59 -0.40 -17.49 -9.20
N ALA A 60 -0.54 -16.55 -8.26
CA ALA A 60 0.60 -15.86 -7.65
C ALA A 60 1.50 -16.83 -6.87
N ILE A 61 0.94 -17.83 -6.18
CA ILE A 61 1.73 -18.87 -5.51
C ILE A 61 2.44 -19.74 -6.53
N ALA A 62 1.77 -20.16 -7.60
CA ALA A 62 2.37 -20.97 -8.65
C ALA A 62 3.53 -20.22 -9.35
N GLU A 63 3.36 -18.92 -9.63
CA GLU A 63 4.43 -18.08 -10.18
C GLU A 63 5.59 -17.91 -9.18
N ALA A 64 5.29 -17.68 -7.89
CA ALA A 64 6.29 -17.56 -6.85
C ALA A 64 7.13 -18.85 -6.69
N ASP A 65 6.49 -20.02 -6.73
CA ASP A 65 7.15 -21.32 -6.63
C ASP A 65 8.04 -21.61 -7.86
N GLN A 66 7.64 -21.14 -9.05
CA GLN A 66 8.47 -21.21 -10.25
C GLN A 66 9.69 -20.28 -10.15
N ALA A 67 9.50 -19.05 -9.68
CA ALA A 67 10.56 -18.06 -9.53
C ALA A 67 11.55 -18.43 -8.39
N ILE A 68 11.04 -19.08 -7.34
CA ILE A 68 11.78 -19.44 -6.14
C ILE A 68 11.54 -20.92 -5.83
N PRO A 69 12.23 -21.85 -6.52
CA PRO A 69 12.01 -23.27 -6.32
C PRO A 69 12.38 -23.71 -4.90
N ALA A 70 11.71 -24.75 -4.41
CA ALA A 70 11.87 -25.28 -3.05
C ALA A 70 13.33 -25.61 -2.69
N ASP A 71 14.11 -26.12 -3.63
CA ASP A 71 15.53 -26.44 -3.42
C ASP A 71 16.37 -25.18 -3.14
N ARG A 72 16.04 -24.06 -3.79
CA ARG A 72 16.69 -22.77 -3.57
C ARG A 72 16.37 -22.26 -2.17
N LEU A 73 15.11 -22.36 -1.74
CA LEU A 73 14.69 -22.00 -0.38
C LEU A 73 15.35 -22.88 0.67
N ALA A 74 15.46 -24.19 0.43
CA ALA A 74 16.11 -25.13 1.34
C ALA A 74 17.61 -24.83 1.49
N SER A 75 18.29 -24.55 0.38
CA SER A 75 19.69 -24.13 0.38
C SER A 75 19.89 -22.82 1.15
N GLN A 76 19.06 -21.81 0.88
CA GLN A 76 19.08 -20.53 1.60
C GLN A 76 18.82 -20.72 3.10
N ARG A 77 17.83 -21.54 3.48
CA ARG A 77 17.53 -21.85 4.88
C ARG A 77 18.72 -22.51 5.56
N SER A 78 19.35 -23.50 4.93
CA SER A 78 20.54 -24.17 5.48
C SER A 78 21.72 -23.21 5.67
N GLN A 79 21.91 -22.28 4.74
CA GLN A 79 22.95 -21.26 4.83
C GLN A 79 22.69 -20.27 5.96
N ILE A 80 21.43 -19.82 6.12
CA ILE A 80 21.02 -18.93 7.21
C ILE A 80 21.24 -19.62 8.56
N LEU A 81 20.78 -20.86 8.71
CA LEU A 81 20.97 -21.63 9.96
C LEU A 81 22.44 -21.81 10.30
N ARG A 82 23.27 -22.18 9.31
CA ARG A 82 24.72 -22.30 9.51
C ARG A 82 25.35 -21.00 9.99
N ARG A 83 24.94 -19.84 9.45
CA ARG A 83 25.45 -18.54 9.88
C ARG A 83 25.03 -18.18 11.30
N ILE A 84 23.82 -18.57 11.70
CA ILE A 84 23.32 -18.36 13.07
C ILE A 84 24.10 -19.25 14.05
N GLU A 85 24.26 -20.53 13.72
CA GLU A 85 25.00 -21.52 14.54
C GLU A 85 26.48 -21.16 14.70
N ALA A 86 27.12 -20.69 13.62
CA ALA A 86 28.52 -20.30 13.65
C ALA A 86 28.77 -18.98 14.43
N GLY A 87 27.71 -18.32 14.92
CA GLY A 87 27.80 -17.04 15.64
C GLY A 87 28.50 -15.94 14.83
N GLU A 88 28.52 -16.09 13.50
CA GLU A 88 29.62 -15.55 12.70
C GLU A 88 29.64 -14.02 12.62
N ARG A 89 28.53 -13.33 12.91
CA ARG A 89 28.51 -11.85 13.08
C ARG A 89 27.39 -11.41 14.04
N PRO A 90 27.69 -10.64 15.11
CA PRO A 90 26.65 -9.79 15.70
C PRO A 90 26.10 -8.89 14.58
N ALA A 91 24.79 -8.68 14.56
CA ALA A 91 24.13 -7.84 13.57
C ALA A 91 24.94 -6.54 13.40
N ARG A 92 25.61 -6.38 12.24
CA ARG A 92 26.30 -5.14 11.96
C ARG A 92 25.21 -4.09 11.87
N VAL A 93 25.14 -3.21 12.87
CA VAL A 93 24.30 -2.02 12.80
C VAL A 93 24.76 -1.27 11.56
N ILE A 94 24.02 -1.42 10.48
CA ILE A 94 24.22 -0.62 9.28
C ILE A 94 23.77 0.76 9.72
N ALA A 95 24.73 1.63 10.08
CA ALA A 95 24.42 3.01 10.37
C ALA A 95 23.68 3.57 9.14
N PHE A 96 22.46 4.06 9.34
CA PHE A 96 21.77 4.81 8.31
C PHE A 96 22.72 5.92 7.84
N PRO A 97 22.95 6.08 6.53
CA PRO A 97 23.92 7.05 6.03
C PRO A 97 23.55 8.43 6.57
N ARG A 98 24.39 8.94 7.48
CA ARG A 98 24.23 10.23 8.17
C ARG A 98 24.92 11.37 7.40
N GLN A 99 25.18 11.15 6.11
CA GLN A 99 25.77 12.19 5.28
C GLN A 99 24.65 13.16 4.88
N PRO A 100 24.83 14.48 5.08
CA PRO A 100 24.02 15.44 4.35
C PRO A 100 24.19 15.10 2.87
N VAL A 101 23.09 15.11 2.14
CA VAL A 101 23.09 14.93 0.69
C VAL A 101 23.83 16.13 0.10
N GLU A 102 25.18 16.07 0.08
CA GLU A 102 25.95 16.89 -0.83
C GLU A 102 25.54 16.44 -2.23
N THR A 103 24.91 17.37 -2.93
CA THR A 103 24.40 17.23 -4.29
C THR A 103 25.35 16.42 -5.16
N ALA A 104 24.87 15.25 -5.58
CA ALA A 104 25.23 14.53 -6.80
C ALA A 104 26.67 14.75 -7.33
N LYS A 105 27.61 13.91 -6.88
CA LYS A 105 28.69 13.49 -7.79
C LYS A 105 28.04 12.61 -8.86
N THR A 106 27.84 13.22 -10.03
CA THR A 106 27.41 12.60 -11.28
C THR A 106 28.31 11.38 -11.60
N ILE A 107 27.79 10.19 -11.32
CA ILE A 107 28.33 8.96 -11.91
C ILE A 107 27.80 8.91 -13.35
N PRO A 108 28.64 8.93 -14.40
CA PRO A 108 28.17 8.82 -15.77
C PRO A 108 27.92 7.34 -16.09
N ALA A 109 26.75 6.83 -15.69
CA ALA A 109 26.26 5.49 -16.06
C ALA A 109 24.90 5.57 -16.80
N ARG A 110 24.90 6.36 -17.88
CA ARG A 110 24.46 6.00 -19.24
C ARG A 110 23.44 4.83 -19.35
N GLY A 111 22.15 5.13 -19.18
CA GLY A 111 21.23 5.21 -20.33
C GLY A 111 20.36 4.01 -20.75
N TRP A 112 20.27 2.89 -20.02
CA TRP A 112 19.39 1.77 -20.46
C TRP A 112 18.15 1.49 -19.59
N MET A 113 18.06 1.98 -18.35
CA MET A 113 16.94 1.64 -17.46
C MET A 113 15.72 2.60 -17.54
N MET A 114 15.88 3.79 -18.12
CA MET A 114 14.77 4.76 -18.22
C MET A 114 13.71 4.40 -19.27
N GLY A 115 14.01 3.50 -20.22
CA GLY A 115 13.03 3.07 -21.23
C GLY A 115 11.99 2.08 -20.70
N VAL A 116 12.39 1.20 -19.76
CA VAL A 116 11.54 0.10 -19.30
C VAL A 116 10.44 0.58 -18.36
N ALA A 117 10.75 1.51 -17.45
CA ALA A 117 9.75 2.05 -16.51
C ALA A 117 8.64 2.85 -17.23
N ALA A 118 8.98 3.63 -18.25
CA ALA A 118 8.00 4.39 -19.02
C ALA A 118 7.10 3.49 -19.89
N ALA A 119 7.66 2.43 -20.48
CA ALA A 119 6.88 1.48 -21.30
C ALA A 119 5.87 0.69 -20.45
N CYS A 120 6.25 0.23 -19.25
CA CYS A 120 5.32 -0.44 -18.34
C CYS A 120 4.20 0.49 -17.83
N PHE A 121 4.51 1.77 -17.57
CA PHE A 121 3.52 2.75 -17.14
C PHE A 121 2.50 3.10 -18.24
N ILE A 122 2.96 3.26 -19.49
CA ILE A 122 2.07 3.52 -20.64
C ILE A 122 1.21 2.29 -20.96
N ALA A 123 1.77 1.09 -20.88
CA ALA A 123 0.98 -0.14 -21.06
C ALA A 123 -0.05 -0.33 -19.93
N GLY A 124 0.30 0.00 -18.68
CA GLY A 124 -0.62 -0.03 -17.54
C GLY A 124 -1.76 0.98 -17.63
N LEU A 125 -1.48 2.21 -18.10
CA LEU A 125 -2.51 3.24 -18.31
C LEU A 125 -3.47 2.90 -19.47
N GLY A 126 -2.97 2.24 -20.51
CA GLY A 126 -3.78 1.83 -21.67
C GLY A 126 -4.83 0.77 -21.32
N LEU A 127 -4.47 -0.22 -20.48
CA LEU A 127 -5.40 -1.27 -20.06
C LEU A 127 -6.52 -0.74 -19.15
N GLY A 128 -6.22 0.27 -18.31
CA GLY A 128 -7.19 0.86 -17.40
C GLY A 128 -8.30 1.65 -18.10
N GLN A 129 -7.99 2.36 -19.20
CA GLN A 129 -9.00 3.15 -19.91
C GLN A 129 -9.93 2.31 -20.80
N MET A 130 -9.49 1.16 -21.31
CA MET A 130 -10.39 0.29 -22.09
C MET A 130 -11.47 -0.38 -21.23
N LEU A 131 -11.19 -0.65 -19.94
CA LEU A 131 -12.21 -1.15 -19.01
C LEU A 131 -13.24 -0.08 -18.61
N ASP A 132 -12.82 1.19 -18.46
CA ASP A 132 -13.73 2.31 -18.16
C ASP A 132 -14.60 2.72 -19.38
N LEU A 133 -14.06 2.60 -20.61
CA LEU A 133 -14.83 2.79 -21.85
C LEU A 133 -15.85 1.67 -22.09
N GLY A 134 -15.51 0.42 -21.75
CA GLY A 134 -16.45 -0.70 -21.79
C GLY A 134 -17.64 -0.53 -20.84
N ALA A 135 -17.39 0.04 -19.66
CA ALA A 135 -18.45 0.38 -18.69
C ALA A 135 -19.35 1.53 -19.17
N ARG A 136 -18.80 2.52 -19.90
CA ARG A 136 -19.58 3.65 -20.45
C ARG A 136 -20.38 3.36 -21.70
N LEU A 137 -20.00 2.36 -22.50
CA LEU A 137 -20.70 1.99 -23.74
C LEU A 137 -22.00 1.19 -23.51
N LEU A 138 -22.26 0.74 -22.28
CA LEU A 138 -23.46 -0.01 -21.92
C LEU A 138 -24.53 0.82 -21.18
N GLN A 139 -24.34 2.14 -21.02
CA GLN A 139 -25.34 3.02 -20.44
C GLN A 139 -26.09 3.85 -21.50
N PRO A 140 -27.44 3.92 -21.46
CA PRO A 140 -28.20 4.84 -22.30
C PRO A 140 -27.94 6.28 -21.89
N VAL A 141 -27.73 7.12 -22.89
CA VAL A 141 -27.38 8.55 -22.82
C VAL A 141 -28.53 9.40 -22.27
N ASP A 142 -28.24 10.21 -21.26
CA ASP A 142 -28.81 11.55 -21.11
C ASP A 142 -27.68 12.52 -20.72
N GLN A 143 -27.35 13.44 -21.64
CA GLN A 143 -26.33 14.47 -21.44
C GLN A 143 -26.87 15.64 -20.61
N PRO A 144 -26.00 16.25 -19.78
CA PRO A 144 -25.99 17.71 -19.72
C PRO A 144 -24.60 18.30 -19.99
N ARG A 145 -24.59 19.11 -21.06
CA ARG A 145 -23.78 20.29 -21.38
C ARG A 145 -22.69 20.71 -20.39
N ILE A 146 -21.44 20.65 -20.87
CA ILE A 146 -20.24 21.24 -20.25
C ILE A 146 -20.31 22.77 -20.39
N VAL A 147 -20.33 23.48 -19.26
CA VAL A 147 -20.00 24.91 -19.18
C VAL A 147 -18.54 25.01 -18.75
N ALA A 148 -17.72 25.63 -19.59
CA ALA A 148 -16.33 25.94 -19.29
C ALA A 148 -16.27 27.00 -18.18
N ASN A 149 -15.58 26.68 -17.09
CA ASN A 149 -15.23 27.64 -16.04
C ASN A 149 -13.69 27.80 -16.03
N PRO A 150 -13.13 29.00 -16.22
CA PRO A 150 -11.69 29.22 -16.15
C PRO A 150 -11.30 29.43 -14.68
N GLY A 151 -11.01 28.33 -13.99
CA GLY A 151 -10.56 28.33 -12.61
C GLY A 151 -9.52 27.25 -12.42
N GLY A 152 -8.29 27.51 -12.86
CA GLY A 152 -7.16 26.61 -12.68
C GLY A 152 -6.88 26.44 -11.19
N ILE A 153 -7.02 25.21 -10.69
CA ILE A 153 -6.51 24.82 -9.39
C ILE A 153 -5.00 24.68 -9.55
N ILE A 154 -4.28 25.73 -9.16
CA ILE A 154 -2.83 25.70 -8.97
C ILE A 154 -2.58 24.84 -7.72
N PRO A 155 -1.74 23.79 -7.79
CA PRO A 155 -1.27 23.15 -6.57
C PRO A 155 -0.41 24.16 -5.79
N VAL A 156 -0.88 24.54 -4.60
CA VAL A 156 -0.09 25.32 -3.63
C VAL A 156 1.08 24.45 -3.19
N VAL A 157 2.24 24.72 -3.77
CA VAL A 157 3.52 24.27 -3.23
C VAL A 157 3.77 25.09 -1.97
N ALA A 158 3.76 24.42 -0.81
CA ALA A 158 4.23 25.02 0.42
C ALA A 158 5.72 25.34 0.27
N THR A 159 6.04 26.62 0.05
CA THR A 159 7.40 27.14 0.17
C THR A 159 7.81 27.08 1.63
N VAL A 160 8.64 26.10 1.98
CA VAL A 160 9.34 26.07 3.27
C VAL A 160 10.38 27.18 3.25
N ASN A 161 10.25 28.10 4.19
CA ASN A 161 11.10 29.29 4.31
C ASN A 161 12.49 28.83 4.82
N PRO A 162 13.60 29.05 4.10
CA PRO A 162 14.91 28.52 4.48
C PRO A 162 15.63 29.46 5.46
N LEU A 163 15.01 29.73 6.60
CA LEU A 163 15.60 30.41 7.76
C LEU A 163 14.75 30.08 8.99
N SER A 164 14.85 28.84 9.45
CA SER A 164 14.34 28.46 10.76
C SER A 164 15.27 27.43 11.38
N ASP A 165 15.38 27.52 12.70
CA ASP A 165 16.38 26.91 13.56
C ASP A 165 16.24 25.38 13.55
N GLU A 166 17.17 24.67 12.90
CA GLU A 166 17.07 23.22 12.64
C GLU A 166 16.96 22.34 13.91
N ALA A 167 17.27 22.91 15.08
CA ALA A 167 17.10 22.24 16.36
C ALA A 167 15.62 22.17 16.81
N ALA A 168 14.80 23.15 16.44
CA ALA A 168 13.38 23.19 16.80
C ALA A 168 12.53 22.26 15.91
N ASP A 169 12.86 22.18 14.62
CA ASP A 169 12.13 21.35 13.66
C ASP A 169 12.31 19.84 13.91
N LEU A 170 13.45 19.44 14.48
CA LEU A 170 13.70 18.03 14.86
C LEU A 170 12.86 17.59 16.06
N GLU A 171 12.59 18.47 17.02
CA GLU A 171 11.74 18.18 18.18
C GLU A 171 10.26 18.05 17.77
N GLU A 172 9.81 18.86 16.81
CA GLU A 172 8.45 18.75 16.24
C GLU A 172 8.26 17.47 15.42
N LEU A 173 9.27 17.07 14.63
CA LEU A 173 9.25 15.82 13.86
C LEU A 173 9.24 14.57 14.77
N GLU A 174 9.98 14.61 15.88
CA GLU A 174 10.01 13.53 16.87
C GLU A 174 8.71 13.45 17.68
N ALA A 175 8.08 14.60 17.96
CA ALA A 175 6.74 14.64 18.53
C ALA A 175 5.68 14.06 17.58
N ALA A 176 5.79 14.33 16.28
CA ALA A 176 4.89 13.79 15.25
C ALA A 176 5.11 12.29 14.95
N ALA A 177 6.31 11.77 15.23
CA ALA A 177 6.65 10.35 15.08
C ALA A 177 6.08 9.46 16.20
N THR A 178 5.43 10.03 17.21
CA THR A 178 4.74 9.22 18.22
C THR A 178 3.53 8.51 17.60
N PRO A 179 3.44 7.17 17.69
CA PRO A 179 2.32 6.44 17.11
C PRO A 179 1.03 6.86 17.80
N ARG A 180 0.07 7.37 17.01
CA ARG A 180 -1.25 7.82 17.48
C ARG A 180 -2.13 6.69 18.03
N TYR A 181 -1.73 5.43 17.84
CA TYR A 181 -2.48 4.25 18.26
C TYR A 181 -1.78 3.54 19.42
N GLU A 182 -2.52 3.36 20.52
CA GLU A 182 -2.01 2.78 21.78
C GLU A 182 -1.53 1.32 21.61
N ALA A 183 -2.17 0.56 20.71
CA ALA A 183 -1.75 -0.79 20.36
C ALA A 183 -0.34 -0.86 19.74
N LEU A 184 0.09 0.20 19.05
CA LEU A 184 1.42 0.28 18.43
C LEU A 184 2.50 0.74 19.43
N ARG A 185 2.10 1.40 20.53
CA ARG A 185 3.00 1.83 21.60
C ARG A 185 3.64 0.65 22.35
N ALA A 186 2.99 -0.52 22.36
CA ALA A 186 3.55 -1.75 22.91
C ALA A 186 4.70 -2.32 22.06
N TYR A 187 4.79 -1.99 20.77
CA TYR A 187 5.91 -2.42 19.91
C TYR A 187 7.13 -1.51 20.04
N ASP A 188 6.92 -0.24 20.43
CA ASP A 188 8.02 0.70 20.71
C ASP A 188 8.89 0.24 21.88
N THR A 189 8.36 -0.51 22.86
CA THR A 189 9.18 -1.06 23.95
C THR A 189 10.15 -2.16 23.50
N PHE A 190 9.92 -2.78 22.35
CA PHE A 190 10.80 -3.79 21.78
C PHE A 190 11.81 -3.23 20.78
N THR A 191 11.65 -1.97 20.37
CA THR A 191 12.51 -1.32 19.38
C THR A 191 13.27 -0.19 20.06
N PRO A 192 14.50 -0.43 20.56
CA PRO A 192 15.25 0.60 21.27
C PRO A 192 15.43 1.83 20.38
N ARG A 193 15.12 3.01 20.91
CA ARG A 193 15.16 4.26 20.14
C ARG A 193 16.60 4.72 20.00
N ALA A 194 16.91 5.37 18.89
CA ALA A 194 18.27 5.86 18.62
C ALA A 194 18.79 6.80 19.73
N ALA A 195 17.89 7.56 20.38
CA ALA A 195 18.21 8.45 21.49
C ALA A 195 18.71 7.73 22.76
N ASP A 196 18.28 6.48 22.98
CA ASP A 196 18.65 5.70 24.16
C ASP A 196 20.14 5.31 24.13
N PHE A 197 20.69 5.10 22.94
CA PHE A 197 22.11 4.79 22.74
C PHE A 197 23.03 5.99 22.95
N VAL A 198 22.56 7.22 22.68
CA VAL A 198 23.34 8.45 22.84
C VAL A 198 23.49 8.82 24.33
N LYS A 199 22.48 8.51 25.16
CA LYS A 199 22.55 8.74 26.61
C LYS A 199 23.44 7.74 27.35
N SER A 200 23.60 6.51 26.82
CA SER A 200 24.42 5.47 27.45
C SER A 200 25.93 5.65 27.24
N SER A 201 26.37 6.55 26.35
CA SER A 201 27.78 6.76 26.01
C SER A 201 28.42 8.00 26.66
N ARG A 202 27.81 8.55 27.71
CA ARG A 202 28.38 9.64 28.53
C ARG A 202 28.60 9.19 29.96
#